data_AF-A0A7X5JAF3-F1
#
_entry.id   AF-A0A7X5JAF3-F1
#
_cell.length_a   1.000
_cell.length_b   1.000
_cell.length_c   1.000
_cell.angle_alpha   90.00
_cell.angle_beta   90.00
_cell.angle_gamma   90.00
#
_symmetry.space_group_name_H-M   'P 1'
#
loop_
_entity.id
_entity.type
_entity.pdbx_description
1 polymer ?
#
loop_
_entity_poly.entity_id
_entity_poly.type
_entity_poly.pdbx_seq_one_letter_code
_entity_poly.pdbx_strand_id
1 'polypeptide(L)'
;MSVNVQVEKNNNESTANLIRRFTKRVQGSGIINRIRRERYYKRAKSRNIGKTAKLLKLEKKVKYETLLKLGKIQETRGRRR
;
A
#
# COMPACT_ATOMS: atom_id res chain seq x y z
N MET A 1 -20.21 -1.36 -17.67
CA MET A 1 -19.10 -2.07 -16.99
C MET A 1 -17.89 -1.13 -17.00
N SER A 2 -17.31 -0.78 -15.85
CA SER A 2 -16.22 0.21 -15.80
C SER A 2 -14.86 -0.44 -16.02
N VAL A 3 -14.09 0.05 -17.00
CA VAL A 3 -12.72 -0.39 -17.22
C VAL A 3 -11.82 0.24 -16.16
N ASN A 4 -11.22 -0.60 -15.33
CA ASN A 4 -10.41 -0.19 -14.19
C ASN A 4 -8.99 0.22 -14.56
N VAL A 5 -8.37 -0.50 -15.51
CA VAL A 5 -7.04 -0.23 -16.05
C VAL A 5 -7.02 -0.70 -17.50
N GLN A 6 -6.62 0.20 -18.41
CA GLN A 6 -6.41 -0.11 -19.82
C GLN A 6 -4.99 0.29 -20.23
N VAL A 7 -4.37 -0.53 -21.09
CA VAL A 7 -3.08 -0.27 -21.71
C VAL A 7 -3.16 -0.68 -23.16
N GLU A 8 -2.85 0.25 -24.05
CA GLU A 8 -2.72 0.00 -25.48
C GLU A 8 -1.24 -0.07 -25.87
N LYS A 9 -0.98 -0.84 -26.92
CA LYS A 9 0.37 -1.07 -27.46
C LYS A 9 0.83 0.15 -28.24
N ASN A 10 2.02 0.63 -27.93
CA ASN A 10 2.66 1.69 -28.71
C ASN A 10 3.38 1.08 -29.93
N ASN A 11 3.55 1.87 -31.00
CA ASN A 11 4.05 1.41 -32.31
C ASN A 11 5.34 0.57 -32.25
N ASN A 12 6.32 0.92 -31.40
CA ASN A 12 7.60 0.22 -31.27
C ASN A 12 7.78 -0.48 -29.90
N GLU A 13 6.69 -0.84 -29.22
CA GLU A 13 6.77 -1.51 -27.92
C GLU A 13 6.84 -3.05 -28.04
N SER A 14 7.82 -3.66 -27.37
CA SER A 14 7.85 -5.11 -27.16
C SER A 14 6.75 -5.56 -26.19
N THR A 15 6.19 -6.75 -26.43
CA THR A 15 5.15 -7.37 -25.58
C THR A 15 5.55 -7.41 -24.10
N ALA A 16 6.83 -7.60 -23.78
CA ALA A 16 7.31 -7.60 -22.40
C ALA A 16 7.16 -6.23 -21.72
N ASN A 17 7.39 -5.15 -22.46
CA ASN A 17 7.25 -3.78 -21.94
C ASN A 17 5.78 -3.41 -21.74
N LEU A 18 4.90 -3.86 -22.64
CA LEU A 18 3.45 -3.72 -22.50
C LEU A 18 2.95 -4.36 -21.19
N ILE A 19 3.35 -5.62 -20.94
CA ILE A 19 3.00 -6.35 -19.72
C ILE A 19 3.53 -5.60 -18.49
N ARG A 20 4.76 -5.10 -18.52
CA ARG A 20 5.35 -4.33 -17.41
C ARG A 20 4.53 -3.06 -17.11
N ARG A 21 4.13 -2.30 -18.14
CA ARG A 21 3.28 -1.10 -17.98
C ARG A 21 1.92 -1.43 -17.39
N PHE A 22 1.29 -2.49 -17.90
CA PHE A 22 0.02 -2.98 -17.36
C PHE A 22 0.17 -3.34 -15.89
N THR A 23 1.18 -4.14 -15.54
CA THR A 23 1.44 -4.57 -14.16
C THR A 23 1.68 -3.35 -13.25
N LYS A 24 2.45 -2.36 -13.70
CA LYS A 24 2.69 -1.13 -12.95
C LYS A 24 1.42 -0.30 -12.74
N ARG A 25 0.58 -0.13 -13.77
CA ARG A 25 -0.71 0.58 -13.65
C ARG A 25 -1.68 -0.16 -12.72
N VAL A 26 -1.74 -1.49 -12.79
CA VAL A 26 -2.56 -2.32 -11.89
C VAL A 26 -2.06 -2.25 -10.44
N GLN A 27 -0.75 -2.21 -10.21
CA GLN A 27 -0.18 -2.04 -8.88
C GLN A 27 -0.45 -0.62 -8.34
N GLY A 28 -0.30 0.40 -9.18
CA GLY A 28 -0.54 1.80 -8.82
C GLY A 28 -2.02 2.11 -8.55
N SER A 29 -2.96 1.46 -9.26
CA SER A 29 -4.39 1.66 -9.04
C SER A 29 -4.90 1.10 -7.71
N GLY A 30 -4.13 0.24 -7.03
CA GLY A 30 -4.47 -0.29 -5.71
C GLY A 30 -5.67 -1.25 -5.69
N ILE A 31 -6.22 -1.60 -6.86
CA ILE A 31 -7.45 -2.39 -6.99
C ILE A 31 -7.29 -3.78 -6.38
N ILE A 32 -6.14 -4.41 -6.59
CA ILE A 32 -5.83 -5.72 -6.00
C ILE A 32 -5.90 -5.66 -4.47
N ASN A 33 -5.35 -4.60 -3.85
CA ASN A 33 -5.38 -4.44 -2.40
C ASN A 33 -6.80 -4.19 -1.88
N ARG A 34 -7.61 -3.42 -2.63
CA ARG A 34 -9.02 -3.19 -2.31
C ARG A 34 -9.82 -4.50 -2.34
N ILE A 35 -9.75 -5.25 -3.43
CA ILE A 35 -10.46 -6.53 -3.58
C ILE A 35 -10.01 -7.53 -2.52
N ARG A 36 -8.70 -7.63 -2.24
CA ARG A 36 -8.19 -8.50 -1.15
C ARG A 36 -8.75 -8.10 0.22
N ARG A 37 -8.91 -6.81 0.48
CA ARG A 37 -9.49 -6.31 1.74
C ARG A 37 -10.98 -6.63 1.86
N GLU A 38 -11.70 -6.54 0.75
CA GLU A 38 -13.17 -6.71 0.65
C GLU A 38 -13.61 -8.16 0.37
N ARG A 39 -12.66 -9.07 0.08
CA ARG A 39 -12.93 -10.48 -0.25
C ARG A 39 -13.80 -11.20 0.77
N TYR A 40 -13.62 -10.90 2.05
CA TYR A 40 -14.32 -11.57 3.15
C TYR A 40 -15.00 -10.54 4.05
N TYR A 41 -16.15 -10.92 4.58
CA TYR A 41 -16.84 -10.13 5.59
C TYR A 41 -15.96 -9.98 6.85
N LYS A 42 -15.92 -8.76 7.39
CA LYS A 42 -15.28 -8.46 8.67
C LYS A 42 -16.27 -7.70 9.52
N ARG A 43 -16.44 -8.13 10.77
CA ARG A 43 -17.27 -7.42 11.75
C ARG A 43 -16.72 -6.01 12.00
N ALA A 44 -17.61 -5.06 12.27
CA ALA A 44 -17.20 -3.75 12.76
C ALA A 44 -16.48 -3.90 14.11
N LYS A 45 -15.36 -3.19 14.27
CA LYS A 45 -14.61 -3.16 15.54
C LYS A 45 -15.36 -2.30 16.55
N SER A 46 -15.32 -2.69 17.82
CA SER A 46 -15.81 -1.84 18.91
C SER A 46 -14.90 -0.63 19.12
N ARG A 47 -15.44 0.43 19.73
CA ARG A 47 -14.70 1.66 20.05
C ARG A 47 -13.43 1.39 20.86
N ASN A 48 -13.51 0.49 21.84
CA ASN A 48 -12.38 0.15 22.71
C ASN A 48 -11.23 -0.50 21.93
N ILE A 49 -11.54 -1.45 21.05
CA ILE A 49 -10.53 -2.10 20.19
C ILE A 49 -9.90 -1.08 19.22
N GLY A 50 -10.69 -0.14 18.71
CA GLY A 50 -10.17 0.97 17.90
C GLY A 50 -9.19 1.84 18.68
N LYS A 51 -9.54 2.20 19.93
CA LYS A 51 -8.71 3.02 20.83
C LYS A 51 -7.39 2.33 21.16
N THR A 52 -7.41 1.06 21.57
CA THR A 52 -6.19 0.32 21.93
C THR A 52 -5.24 0.17 20.74
N ALA A 53 -5.76 -0.17 19.56
CA ALA A 53 -4.95 -0.25 18.34
C ALA A 53 -4.32 1.10 17.95
N LYS A 54 -5.05 2.20 18.17
CA LYS A 54 -4.52 3.55 17.91
C LYS A 54 -3.41 3.93 18.90
N LEU A 55 -3.57 3.63 20.19
CA LEU A 55 -2.55 3.86 21.21
C LEU A 55 -1.24 3.11 20.89
N LEU A 56 -1.34 1.82 20.56
CA LEU A 56 -0.18 1.01 20.14
C LEU A 56 0.54 1.62 18.93
N LYS A 57 -0.21 2.16 17.96
CA LYS A 57 0.38 2.81 16.78
C LYS A 57 1.15 4.08 17.15
N LEU A 58 0.63 4.88 18.09
CA LEU A 58 1.30 6.10 18.56
C LEU A 58 2.58 5.75 19.34
N GLU A 59 2.52 4.77 20.22
CA GLU A 59 3.69 4.29 20.97
C GLU A 59 4.81 3.81 20.04
N LYS A 60 4.47 2.99 19.03
CA LYS A 60 5.44 2.54 18.02
C LYS A 60 6.05 3.70 17.23
N LYS A 61 5.27 4.74 16.94
CA LYS A 61 5.77 5.94 16.26
C LYS A 61 6.82 6.66 17.11
N VAL A 62 6.52 6.90 18.39
CA VAL A 62 7.46 7.54 19.34
C VAL A 62 8.73 6.69 19.49
N LYS A 63 8.59 5.38 19.62
CA LYS A 63 9.74 4.46 19.70
C LYS A 63 10.61 4.52 18.43
N TYR A 64 10.01 4.57 17.26
CA TYR A 64 10.76 4.72 16.01
C TYR A 64 11.51 6.06 15.95
N GLU A 65 10.83 7.17 16.26
CA GLU A 65 11.41 8.51 16.24
C GLU A 65 12.56 8.68 17.24
N THR A 66 12.43 8.10 18.44
CA THR A 66 13.50 8.12 19.44
C THR A 66 14.72 7.33 18.97
N LEU A 67 14.53 6.12 18.45
CA LEU A 67 15.63 5.30 17.93
C LEU A 67 16.32 5.93 16.71
N LEU A 68 15.55 6.60 15.85
CA LEU A 68 16.06 7.37 14.73
C LEU A 68 16.94 8.53 15.21
N LYS A 69 16.46 9.31 16.19
CA LYS A 69 17.22 10.41 16.80
C LYS A 69 18.50 9.94 17.49
N LEU A 70 18.47 8.76 18.10
CA LEU A 70 19.64 8.13 18.72
C LEU A 70 20.61 7.51 17.70
N GLY A 71 20.30 7.56 16.39
CA GLY A 71 21.13 6.97 15.34
C GLY A 71 21.16 5.44 15.33
N LYS A 72 20.30 4.78 16.13
CA LYS A 72 20.26 3.31 16.24
C LYS A 72 19.57 2.65 15.04
N ILE A 73 18.83 3.41 14.25
CA ILE A 73 18.09 2.96 13.07
C ILE A 73 18.32 3.97 11.95
N GLN A 74 18.52 3.48 10.73
CA GLN A 74 18.58 4.34 9.55
C GLN A 74 17.19 4.74 9.08
N GLU A 75 17.04 5.98 8.61
CA GLU A 75 15.78 6.44 8.04
C GLU A 75 15.44 5.59 6.80
N THR A 76 14.47 4.69 6.95
CA THR A 76 13.91 4.02 5.78
C THR A 76 13.09 5.07 5.02
N ARG A 77 13.64 5.60 3.93
CA ARG A 77 12.85 6.34 2.94
C ARG A 77 11.83 5.36 2.40
N GLY A 78 10.62 5.37 3.00
CA GLY A 78 9.54 4.48 2.63
C GLY A 78 9.42 4.47 1.11
N ARG A 79 9.30 3.27 0.52
CA ARG A 79 9.26 3.04 -0.93
C ARG A 79 8.33 4.08 -1.56
N ARG A 80 8.89 5.15 -2.14
CA ARG A 80 8.13 6.21 -2.81
C ARG A 80 7.24 5.49 -3.82
N ARG A 81 5.93 5.55 -3.59
CA ARG A 81 4.95 5.02 -4.53
C ARG A 81 4.89 5.95 -5.72
#